data_AF-A0A8C5M9G2-F1
#
_entry.id   AF-A0A8C5M9G2-F1
#
_cell.length_a   1.000
_cell.length_b   1.000
_cell.length_c   1.000
_cell.angle_alpha   90.00
_cell.angle_beta   90.00
_cell.angle_gamma   90.00
#
_symmetry.space_group_name_H-M   'P 1'
#
loop_
_entity.id
_entity.type
_entity.pdbx_description
1 polymer ?
#
loop_
_entity_poly.entity_id
_entity_poly.type
_entity_poly.pdbx_seq_one_letter_code
_entity_poly.pdbx_strand_id
1 'polypeptide(L)'
;MFPRTKIGDKQRNFHSEWYEKYRWLEYSPPKDAAFCFHCRFFSSNDSTQKGHIDPAVIEKGFKNWHKATECFRTHQLSKSHQLSSSAWSSFKEGKPIDVLLDESMQTYISKKEEERFQNRIIMERLIDIVRCLGTGGRPLRGHNEKTDSREKGLFLNIVHLLKKYDPVMKKHLEESPRNATYLSNRIQNDLIMSIHNVVEQKIVSSINGKMISIIADDTADCGHHEQMSVVVRYFNSERHSPVEHFVSIQRLFTVDAQSIFDQLSKVLAILKTEWSSVISVCFDGAATMSGCTAGVQMKCKEKNPEILYVHCYAHCLNLVLVDACTSSKQNRTVFDFFGIIQTVYAFMEGSPVRHAVMEKISQEVGSQLKTLKSLSNTRWACRAEAVAAIKENFSIILQALNEITEKSRLADAKIRARGLICELSSFKFIFALHMMHPILQIVVKVSKTLQASNLNLLTAMTIVKSLRNSLISMRNDPEIFRSVFKDCEKMCAENNTPIPPVKKRKPTVHFDEGAPSQHHFDTKEEQERI
;
A
#
# COMPACT_ATOMS: atom_id res chain seq x y z
N MET A 1 77.32 -32.28 39.57
CA MET A 1 77.91 -32.06 40.91
C MET A 1 78.35 -30.61 40.98
N PHE A 2 77.95 -29.84 41.99
CA PHE A 2 78.28 -28.41 42.07
C PHE A 2 79.76 -28.18 42.43
N PRO A 3 80.43 -27.15 41.86
CA PRO A 3 81.83 -26.82 42.14
C PRO A 3 82.08 -26.64 43.63
N ARG A 4 83.21 -27.16 44.12
CA ARG A 4 83.63 -27.03 45.52
C ARG A 4 84.63 -25.90 45.64
N THR A 5 84.32 -24.96 46.52
CA THR A 5 85.13 -23.76 46.78
C THR A 5 85.61 -23.79 48.23
N LYS A 6 86.90 -23.53 48.46
CA LYS A 6 87.48 -23.53 49.80
C LYS A 6 87.05 -22.26 50.53
N ILE A 7 86.25 -22.41 51.59
CA ILE A 7 85.78 -21.29 52.42
C ILE A 7 86.18 -21.60 53.87
N GLY A 8 87.21 -20.91 54.36
CA GLY A 8 87.92 -21.26 55.60
C GLY A 8 88.66 -22.61 55.43
N ASP A 9 88.50 -23.50 56.40
CA ASP A 9 89.15 -24.83 56.38
C ASP A 9 88.33 -25.94 55.70
N LYS A 10 87.14 -25.63 55.16
CA LYS A 10 86.22 -26.61 54.56
C LYS A 10 85.95 -26.30 53.09
N GLN A 11 85.87 -27.36 52.29
CA GLN A 11 85.35 -27.30 50.92
C GLN A 11 83.82 -27.26 50.95
N ARG A 12 83.22 -26.21 50.40
CA ARG A 12 81.76 -26.01 50.39
C ARG A 12 81.26 -25.80 48.96
N ASN A 13 80.04 -26.21 48.68
CA ASN A 13 79.39 -26.06 47.39
C ASN A 13 77.93 -25.67 47.54
N PHE A 14 77.29 -25.34 46.42
CA PHE A 14 75.85 -25.16 46.35
C PHE A 14 75.12 -26.50 46.59
N HIS A 15 74.03 -26.48 47.37
CA HIS A 15 73.19 -27.65 47.64
C HIS A 15 71.85 -27.55 46.87
N SER A 16 71.48 -28.60 46.13
CA SER A 16 70.24 -28.65 45.35
C SER A 16 68.97 -28.57 46.20
N GLU A 17 69.01 -29.05 47.45
CA GLU A 17 67.89 -28.96 48.40
C GLU A 17 67.44 -27.52 48.67
N TRP A 18 68.30 -26.52 48.41
CA TRP A 18 67.92 -25.12 48.54
C TRP A 18 66.86 -24.68 47.54
N TYR A 19 66.72 -25.35 46.38
CA TYR A 19 65.64 -25.06 45.43
C TYR A 19 64.25 -25.40 45.98
N GLU A 20 64.14 -26.46 46.78
CA GLU A 20 62.86 -26.86 47.39
C GLU A 20 62.42 -25.84 48.44
N LYS A 21 63.39 -25.29 49.18
CA LYS A 21 63.14 -24.33 50.26
C LYS A 21 62.97 -22.89 49.76
N TYR A 22 63.66 -22.52 48.68
CA TYR A 22 63.70 -21.16 48.15
C TYR A 22 63.36 -21.18 46.65
N ARG A 23 62.06 -21.15 46.33
CA ARG A 23 61.57 -21.23 44.93
C ARG A 23 62.03 -20.09 44.01
N TRP A 24 62.53 -18.99 44.58
CA TRP A 24 63.06 -17.84 43.87
C TRP A 24 64.56 -17.97 43.52
N LEU A 25 65.24 -18.99 44.04
CA LEU A 25 66.67 -19.17 43.92
C LEU A 25 67.05 -19.65 42.51
N GLU A 26 68.03 -19.00 41.89
CA GLU A 26 68.58 -19.33 40.58
C GLU A 26 70.09 -19.51 40.70
N TYR A 27 70.66 -20.62 40.24
CA TYR A 27 72.10 -20.85 40.29
C TYR A 27 72.70 -20.73 38.88
N SER A 28 73.81 -20.01 38.75
CA SER A 28 74.53 -19.83 37.49
C SER A 28 75.78 -20.72 37.45
N PRO A 29 75.80 -21.80 36.63
CA PRO A 29 76.97 -22.66 36.52
C PRO A 29 78.25 -21.96 36.07
N PRO A 30 78.24 -21.03 35.08
CA PRO A 30 79.45 -20.32 34.65
C PRO A 30 80.04 -19.41 35.74
N LYS A 31 79.18 -18.85 36.59
CA LYS A 31 79.61 -17.91 37.65
C LYS A 31 79.85 -18.59 38.99
N ASP A 32 79.43 -19.85 39.18
CA ASP A 32 79.35 -20.52 40.49
C ASP A 32 78.74 -19.60 41.55
N ALA A 33 77.51 -19.12 41.29
CA ALA A 33 76.85 -18.14 42.15
C ALA A 33 75.32 -18.29 42.12
N ALA A 34 74.68 -17.98 43.24
CA ALA A 34 73.23 -17.98 43.38
C ALA A 34 72.65 -16.56 43.28
N PHE A 35 71.49 -16.46 42.66
CA PHE A 35 70.73 -15.23 42.38
C PHE A 35 69.28 -15.40 42.80
N CYS A 36 68.57 -14.28 42.91
CA CYS A 36 67.13 -14.27 43.11
C CYS A 36 66.40 -13.84 41.83
N PHE A 37 65.62 -14.75 41.25
CA PHE A 37 64.87 -14.48 40.02
C PHE A 37 63.87 -13.33 40.20
N HIS A 38 63.07 -13.37 41.28
CA HIS A 38 62.07 -12.32 41.55
C HIS A 38 62.73 -10.94 41.64
N CYS A 39 63.78 -10.79 42.44
CA CYS A 39 64.45 -9.50 42.64
C CYS A 39 65.24 -9.03 41.42
N ARG A 40 65.72 -9.94 40.56
CA ARG A 40 66.49 -9.55 39.38
C ARG A 40 65.64 -8.97 38.27
N PHE A 41 64.38 -9.40 38.16
CA PHE A 41 63.47 -8.96 37.09
C PHE A 41 62.38 -8.00 37.57
N PHE A 42 62.02 -8.02 38.86
CA PHE A 42 60.89 -7.28 39.42
C PHE A 42 61.30 -6.37 40.60
N SER A 43 62.57 -5.95 40.70
CA SER A 43 62.99 -4.93 41.66
C SER A 43 62.48 -3.55 41.26
N SER A 44 61.79 -2.84 42.16
CA SER A 44 61.43 -1.43 41.93
C SER A 44 62.67 -0.52 41.99
N ASN A 45 62.80 0.37 41.01
CA ASN A 45 63.81 1.44 40.96
C ASN A 45 63.49 2.64 41.87
N ASP A 46 62.57 2.48 42.82
CA ASP A 46 62.13 3.58 43.67
C ASP A 46 63.29 4.07 44.55
N SER A 47 63.56 5.38 44.44
CA SER A 47 64.68 6.07 45.09
C SER A 47 64.65 6.01 46.62
N THR A 48 63.53 5.59 47.22
CA THR A 48 63.31 5.42 48.66
C THR A 48 63.80 4.08 49.22
N GLN A 49 64.20 3.11 48.39
CA GLN A 49 64.58 1.76 48.85
C GLN A 49 66.02 1.32 48.53
N LYS A 50 66.88 2.23 48.06
CA LYS A 50 68.29 1.94 47.69
C LYS A 50 69.13 1.26 48.79
N GLY A 51 68.74 1.34 50.06
CA GLY A 51 69.43 0.72 51.20
C GLY A 51 69.03 -0.73 51.53
N HIS A 52 68.00 -1.29 50.88
CA HIS A 52 67.47 -2.64 51.18
C HIS A 52 67.58 -3.64 50.03
N ILE A 53 68.25 -3.26 48.95
CA ILE A 53 68.52 -4.10 47.79
C ILE A 53 69.85 -4.82 48.07
N ASP A 54 69.83 -6.15 48.13
CA ASP A 54 71.06 -6.94 48.32
C ASP A 54 71.75 -7.17 46.95
N PRO A 55 72.82 -6.43 46.62
CA PRO A 55 73.49 -6.54 45.32
C PRO A 55 74.16 -7.91 45.15
N ALA A 56 74.39 -8.63 46.25
CA ALA A 56 75.02 -9.95 46.22
C ALA A 56 74.11 -10.98 45.55
N VAL A 57 72.79 -10.89 45.66
CA VAL A 57 71.86 -11.88 45.06
C VAL A 57 71.21 -11.39 43.75
N ILE A 58 71.50 -10.17 43.31
CA ILE A 58 70.93 -9.57 42.08
C ILE A 58 71.99 -9.42 40.98
N GLU A 59 73.13 -8.79 41.27
CA GLU A 59 74.13 -8.44 40.25
C GLU A 59 75.40 -9.30 40.35
N LYS A 60 75.97 -9.40 41.55
CA LYS A 60 77.29 -10.04 41.76
C LYS A 60 77.20 -11.56 41.88
N GLY A 61 76.06 -12.05 42.37
CA GLY A 61 75.83 -13.46 42.66
C GLY A 61 76.42 -13.88 44.01
N PHE A 62 75.63 -14.62 44.79
CA PHE A 62 76.00 -15.08 46.11
C PHE A 62 76.87 -16.33 46.01
N LYS A 63 78.07 -16.30 46.58
CA LYS A 63 79.06 -17.39 46.54
C LYS A 63 79.49 -17.91 47.90
N ASN A 64 79.09 -17.25 48.99
CA ASN A 64 79.54 -17.61 50.33
C ASN A 64 78.70 -18.75 50.91
N TRP A 65 78.98 -19.97 50.45
CA TRP A 65 78.24 -21.18 50.81
C TRP A 65 78.21 -21.47 52.32
N HIS A 66 79.15 -20.92 53.11
CA HIS A 66 79.14 -21.04 54.57
C HIS A 66 77.92 -20.36 55.21
N LYS A 67 77.45 -19.24 54.66
CA LYS A 67 76.33 -18.43 55.20
C LYS A 67 75.06 -18.50 54.33
N ALA A 68 75.00 -19.45 53.40
CA ALA A 68 73.93 -19.53 52.40
C ALA A 68 72.53 -19.58 53.02
N THR A 69 72.30 -20.49 53.98
CA THR A 69 70.98 -20.67 54.60
C THR A 69 70.53 -19.45 55.41
N GLU A 70 71.46 -18.79 56.11
CA GLU A 70 71.20 -17.57 56.85
C GLU A 70 70.85 -16.42 55.89
N CYS A 71 71.67 -16.20 54.87
CA CYS A 71 71.53 -15.14 53.88
C CYS A 71 70.27 -15.31 53.02
N PHE A 72 69.95 -16.52 52.58
CA PHE A 72 68.72 -16.78 51.83
C PHE A 72 67.47 -16.56 52.68
N ARG A 73 67.52 -16.92 53.98
CA ARG A 73 66.41 -16.65 54.90
C ARG A 73 66.22 -15.15 55.14
N THR A 74 67.29 -14.39 55.38
CA THR A 74 67.19 -12.93 55.55
C THR A 74 66.78 -12.23 54.27
N HIS A 75 67.24 -12.69 53.10
CA HIS A 75 66.80 -12.18 51.80
C HIS A 75 65.31 -12.43 51.57
N GLN A 76 64.81 -13.65 51.81
CA GLN A 76 63.40 -13.98 51.62
C GLN A 76 62.47 -13.15 52.53
N LEU A 77 62.92 -12.82 53.74
CA LEU A 77 62.20 -11.97 54.69
C LEU A 77 62.35 -10.47 54.39
N SER A 78 63.23 -10.09 53.46
CA SER A 78 63.43 -8.69 53.10
C SER A 78 62.22 -8.10 52.39
N LYS A 79 61.92 -6.82 52.68
CA LYS A 79 60.82 -6.10 52.05
C LYS A 79 60.99 -5.99 50.53
N SER A 80 62.23 -5.83 50.07
CA SER A 80 62.57 -5.83 48.64
C SER A 80 62.16 -7.14 47.96
N HIS A 81 62.50 -8.28 48.57
CA HIS A 81 62.11 -9.58 48.05
C HIS A 81 60.60 -9.78 48.02
N GLN A 82 59.90 -9.44 49.11
CA GLN A 82 58.45 -9.59 49.18
C GLN A 82 57.73 -8.77 48.10
N LEU A 83 58.14 -7.51 47.89
CA LEU A 83 57.57 -6.67 46.84
C LEU A 83 57.85 -7.22 45.44
N SER A 84 59.08 -7.64 45.15
CA SER A 84 59.42 -8.25 43.86
C SER A 84 58.70 -9.58 43.63
N SER A 85 58.50 -10.36 44.70
CA SER A 85 57.75 -11.62 44.64
C SER A 85 56.25 -11.38 44.39
N SER A 86 55.67 -10.34 44.99
CA SER A 86 54.30 -9.91 44.73
C SER A 86 54.15 -9.41 43.29
N ALA A 87 55.08 -8.57 42.80
CA ALA A 87 55.08 -8.07 41.43
C ALA A 87 55.20 -9.20 40.39
N TRP A 88 56.06 -10.20 40.65
CA TRP A 88 56.12 -11.40 39.81
C TRP A 88 54.81 -12.19 39.82
N SER A 89 54.18 -12.35 41.00
CA SER A 89 52.91 -13.06 41.12
C SER A 89 51.80 -12.32 40.34
N SER A 90 51.73 -10.99 40.47
CA SER A 90 50.82 -10.14 39.69
C SER A 90 51.08 -10.23 38.19
N PHE A 91 52.34 -10.30 37.75
CA PHE A 91 52.69 -10.45 36.33
C PHE A 91 52.30 -11.84 35.79
N LYS A 92 52.48 -12.89 36.59
CA LYS A 92 52.13 -14.27 36.22
C LYS A 92 50.61 -14.47 36.14
N GLU A 93 49.84 -13.77 36.98
CA GLU A 93 48.38 -13.85 37.02
C GLU A 93 47.69 -12.82 36.09
N GLY A 94 48.38 -11.73 35.72
CA GLY A 94 47.86 -10.67 34.87
C GLY A 94 47.71 -11.11 33.41
N LYS A 95 46.56 -10.79 32.80
CA LYS A 95 46.40 -10.88 31.35
C LYS A 95 47.10 -9.69 30.67
N PRO A 96 47.73 -9.89 29.50
CA PRO A 96 48.23 -8.80 28.68
C PRO A 96 47.14 -7.76 28.35
N ILE A 97 47.49 -6.47 28.30
CA ILE A 97 46.54 -5.36 28.10
C ILE A 97 45.82 -5.46 26.75
N ASP A 98 46.53 -5.91 25.71
CA ASP A 98 46.01 -6.21 24.38
C ASP A 98 44.90 -7.27 24.40
N VAL A 99 45.04 -8.33 25.21
CA VAL A 99 44.00 -9.36 25.37
C VAL A 99 42.77 -8.78 26.06
N LEU A 100 42.94 -7.97 27.10
CA LEU A 100 41.81 -7.34 27.80
C LEU A 100 41.06 -6.33 26.91
N LEU A 101 41.79 -5.55 26.11
CA LEU A 101 41.20 -4.62 25.15
C LEU A 101 40.44 -5.37 24.06
N ASP A 102 40.98 -6.48 23.55
CA ASP A 102 40.30 -7.30 22.55
C ASP A 102 39.04 -7.97 23.11
N GLU A 103 39.09 -8.55 24.31
CA GLU A 103 37.91 -9.11 25.01
C GLU A 103 36.82 -8.04 25.22
N SER A 104 37.22 -6.82 25.59
CA SER A 104 36.27 -5.70 25.78
C SER A 104 35.65 -5.23 24.46
N MET A 105 36.44 -5.19 23.38
CA MET A 105 35.99 -4.83 22.04
C MET A 105 35.02 -5.88 21.50
N GLN A 106 35.35 -7.17 21.63
CA GLN A 106 34.48 -8.27 21.23
C GLN A 106 33.14 -8.22 21.98
N THR A 107 33.16 -7.94 23.29
CA THR A 107 31.94 -7.79 24.09
C THR A 107 31.11 -6.60 23.62
N TYR A 108 31.75 -5.47 23.30
CA TYR A 108 31.08 -4.28 22.78
C TYR A 108 30.43 -4.54 21.41
N ILE A 109 31.14 -5.18 20.49
CA ILE A 109 30.62 -5.56 19.17
C ILE A 109 29.43 -6.52 19.33
N SER A 110 29.56 -7.53 20.20
CA SER A 110 28.49 -8.50 20.45
C SER A 110 27.22 -7.83 20.99
N LYS A 111 27.35 -6.87 21.91
CA LYS A 111 26.20 -6.08 22.40
C LYS A 111 25.55 -5.26 21.29
N LYS A 112 26.35 -4.62 20.42
CA LYS A 112 25.81 -3.86 19.29
C LYS A 112 25.11 -4.74 18.25
N GLU A 113 25.60 -5.94 18.00
CA GLU A 113 24.94 -6.89 17.11
C GLU A 113 23.60 -7.35 17.69
N GLU A 114 23.52 -7.60 19.01
CA GLU A 114 22.25 -7.90 19.67
C GLU A 114 21.26 -6.73 19.57
N GLU A 115 21.69 -5.50 19.82
CA GLU A 115 20.85 -4.31 19.64
C GLU A 115 20.36 -4.15 18.19
N ARG A 116 21.23 -4.39 17.20
CA ARG A 116 20.87 -4.37 15.78
C ARG A 116 19.82 -5.43 15.46
N PHE A 117 19.98 -6.63 16.00
CA PHE A 117 19.04 -7.72 15.82
C PHE A 117 17.66 -7.37 16.39
N GLN A 118 17.59 -6.85 17.62
CA GLN A 118 16.34 -6.40 18.23
C GLN A 118 15.67 -5.29 17.42
N ASN A 119 16.44 -4.30 16.95
CA ASN A 119 15.92 -3.22 16.11
C ASN A 119 15.35 -3.72 14.77
N ARG A 120 15.95 -4.75 14.16
CA ARG A 120 15.41 -5.37 12.93
C ARG A 120 14.06 -6.01 13.18
N ILE A 121 13.88 -6.74 14.29
CA ILE A 121 12.60 -7.35 14.66
C ILE A 121 11.51 -6.28 14.86
N ILE A 122 11.85 -5.16 15.50
CA ILE A 122 10.91 -4.05 15.67
C ILE A 122 10.52 -3.45 14.31
N MET A 123 11.52 -3.19 13.45
CA MET A 123 11.27 -2.63 12.12
C MET A 123 10.43 -3.54 11.25
N GLU A 124 10.67 -4.85 11.28
CA GLU A 124 9.88 -5.85 10.56
C GLU A 124 8.39 -5.74 10.90
N ARG A 125 8.06 -5.63 12.19
CA ARG A 125 6.67 -5.47 12.64
C ARG A 125 6.06 -4.16 12.17
N LEU A 126 6.80 -3.05 12.25
CA LEU A 126 6.31 -1.76 11.76
C LEU A 126 6.06 -1.79 10.25
N ILE A 127 6.95 -2.42 9.47
CA ILE A 127 6.79 -2.65 8.03
C ILE A 127 5.54 -3.49 7.76
N ASP A 128 5.31 -4.56 8.51
CA ASP A 128 4.13 -5.40 8.36
C ASP A 128 2.83 -4.65 8.66
N ILE A 129 2.82 -3.74 9.64
CA ILE A 129 1.67 -2.85 9.88
C ILE A 129 1.43 -1.96 8.65
N VAL A 130 2.47 -1.31 8.12
CA VAL A 130 2.33 -0.47 6.92
C VAL A 130 1.86 -1.30 5.73
N ARG A 131 2.36 -2.52 5.55
CA ARG A 131 1.94 -3.45 4.49
C ARG A 131 0.48 -3.86 4.65
N CYS A 132 0.05 -4.18 5.87
CA CYS A 132 -1.33 -4.52 6.18
C CYS A 132 -2.28 -3.36 5.87
N LEU A 133 -1.90 -2.14 6.23
CA LEU A 133 -2.69 -0.94 5.96
C LEU A 133 -2.74 -0.61 4.48
N GLY A 134 -1.59 -0.69 3.79
CA GLY A 134 -1.47 -0.45 2.36
C GLY A 134 -2.27 -1.43 1.52
N THR A 135 -2.16 -2.74 1.82
CA THR A 135 -2.94 -3.78 1.12
C THR A 135 -4.45 -3.66 1.35
N GLY A 136 -4.87 -3.18 2.53
CA GLY A 136 -6.27 -2.90 2.84
C GLY A 136 -6.79 -1.54 2.35
N GLY A 137 -5.96 -0.71 1.72
CA GLY A 137 -6.33 0.64 1.30
C GLY A 137 -6.77 1.54 2.47
N ARG A 138 -6.20 1.33 3.66
CA ARG A 138 -6.58 2.05 4.89
C ARG A 138 -5.64 3.23 5.16
N PRO A 139 -6.16 4.36 5.67
CA PRO A 139 -5.32 5.48 6.05
C PRO A 139 -4.42 5.10 7.24
N LEU A 140 -3.13 5.46 7.17
CA LEU A 140 -2.21 5.24 8.28
C LEU A 140 -2.47 6.23 9.43
N ARG A 141 -2.68 7.50 9.08
CA ARG A 141 -2.76 8.63 10.02
C ARG A 141 -4.19 9.08 10.26
N GLY A 142 -4.45 9.58 11.46
CA GLY A 142 -5.69 10.28 11.81
C GLY A 142 -5.56 11.79 11.55
N HIS A 143 -6.64 12.53 11.83
CA HIS A 143 -6.63 14.00 11.76
C HIS A 143 -5.67 14.63 12.76
N ASN A 144 -5.42 13.98 13.91
CA ASN A 144 -4.53 14.48 14.96
C ASN A 144 -3.81 13.32 15.67
N GLU A 145 -2.47 13.28 15.60
CA GLU A 145 -1.63 12.27 16.26
C GLU A 145 -1.11 12.71 17.65
N LYS A 146 -1.52 13.88 18.14
CA LYS A 146 -1.10 14.37 19.47
C LYS A 146 -1.59 13.46 20.59
N THR A 147 -0.90 13.52 21.73
CA THR A 147 -1.13 12.61 22.86
C THR A 147 -2.54 12.66 23.45
N ASP A 148 -3.19 13.82 23.37
CA ASP A 148 -4.54 14.15 23.81
C ASP A 148 -5.64 13.69 22.86
N SER A 149 -5.29 13.32 21.61
CA SER A 149 -6.25 12.81 20.64
C SER A 149 -6.69 11.39 21.00
N ARG A 150 -8.01 11.14 20.95
CA ARG A 150 -8.59 9.79 21.10
C ARG A 150 -8.31 8.91 19.88
N GLU A 151 -8.19 9.51 18.69
CA GLU A 151 -7.95 8.80 17.43
C GLU A 151 -6.67 9.33 16.78
N LYS A 152 -5.56 8.65 17.04
CA LYS A 152 -4.23 9.03 16.53
C LYS A 152 -3.91 8.44 15.16
N GLY A 153 -4.87 7.73 14.55
CA GLY A 153 -4.68 7.02 13.28
C GLY A 153 -4.48 5.52 13.46
N LEU A 154 -4.75 4.79 12.38
CA LEU A 154 -4.81 3.33 12.42
C LEU A 154 -3.44 2.69 12.64
N PHE A 155 -2.36 3.30 12.14
CA PHE A 155 -0.99 2.84 12.39
C PHE A 155 -0.66 2.81 13.88
N LEU A 156 -0.87 3.92 14.58
CA LEU A 156 -0.61 4.01 16.01
C LEU A 156 -1.55 3.12 16.83
N ASN A 157 -2.81 3.00 16.40
CA ASN A 157 -3.77 2.10 17.04
C ASN A 157 -3.30 0.64 16.97
N ILE A 158 -2.81 0.17 15.83
CA ILE A 158 -2.28 -1.19 15.67
C ILE A 158 -0.99 -1.38 16.47
N VAL A 159 -0.08 -0.40 16.48
CA VAL A 159 1.12 -0.44 17.32
C VAL A 159 0.76 -0.58 18.80
N HIS A 160 -0.22 0.19 19.29
CA HIS A 160 -0.69 0.10 20.66
C HIS A 160 -1.42 -1.22 20.96
N LEU A 161 -2.10 -1.79 19.98
CA LEU A 161 -2.67 -3.14 20.10
C LEU A 161 -1.56 -4.20 20.22
N LEU A 162 -0.52 -4.13 19.39
CA LEU A 162 0.63 -5.03 19.46
C LEU A 162 1.38 -4.88 20.79
N LYS A 163 1.50 -3.66 21.33
CA LYS A 163 2.07 -3.42 22.67
C LYS A 163 1.42 -4.30 23.75
N LYS A 164 0.13 -4.64 23.62
CA LYS A 164 -0.59 -5.46 24.59
C LYS A 164 -0.21 -6.95 24.52
N TYR A 165 0.10 -7.46 23.33
CA TYR A 165 0.24 -8.91 23.09
C TYR A 165 1.67 -9.34 22.72
N ASP A 166 2.51 -8.42 22.27
CA ASP A 166 3.87 -8.69 21.84
C ASP A 166 4.88 -8.13 22.87
N PRO A 167 5.55 -9.01 23.65
CA PRO A 167 6.49 -8.59 24.69
C PRO A 167 7.64 -7.73 24.17
N VAL A 168 8.09 -7.96 22.94
CA VAL A 168 9.23 -7.23 22.37
C VAL A 168 8.79 -5.81 21.96
N MET A 169 7.61 -5.65 21.35
CA MET A 169 7.05 -4.32 21.11
C MET A 169 6.74 -3.59 22.41
N LYS A 170 6.25 -4.30 23.43
CA LYS A 170 6.03 -3.72 24.76
C LYS A 170 7.33 -3.16 25.35
N LYS A 171 8.38 -3.99 25.38
CA LYS A 171 9.69 -3.61 25.88
C LYS A 171 10.24 -2.39 25.14
N HIS A 172 10.22 -2.41 23.81
CA HIS A 172 10.67 -1.29 22.98
C HIS A 172 9.93 0.01 23.30
N LEU A 173 8.60 -0.03 23.40
CA LEU A 173 7.81 1.19 23.61
C LEU A 173 7.90 1.76 25.04
N GLU A 174 8.31 0.95 26.02
CA GLU A 174 8.42 1.35 27.43
C GLU A 174 9.85 1.75 27.82
N GLU A 175 10.86 1.05 27.29
CA GLU A 175 12.26 1.23 27.66
C GLU A 175 13.04 2.13 26.68
N SER A 176 12.63 2.23 25.41
CA SER A 176 13.37 3.00 24.42
C SER A 176 13.22 4.51 24.63
N PRO A 177 14.28 5.29 24.35
CA PRO A 177 14.20 6.73 24.43
C PRO A 177 13.20 7.28 23.39
N ARG A 178 12.58 8.43 23.69
CA ARG A 178 11.46 8.98 22.88
C ARG A 178 11.80 9.13 21.39
N ASN A 179 13.05 9.45 21.07
CA ASN A 179 13.56 9.60 19.70
C ASN A 179 13.77 8.28 18.95
N ALA A 180 13.75 7.13 19.63
CA ALA A 180 13.95 5.80 19.05
C ALA A 180 12.68 4.94 19.02
N THR A 181 11.50 5.54 19.25
CA THR A 181 10.23 4.80 19.24
C THR A 181 9.76 4.40 17.83
N TYR A 182 10.27 5.06 16.79
CA TYR A 182 9.93 4.84 15.37
C TYR A 182 8.46 5.10 15.00
N LEU A 183 7.73 5.85 15.82
CA LEU A 183 6.28 6.08 15.63
C LEU A 183 5.93 7.38 14.93
N SER A 184 6.90 8.27 14.72
CA SER A 184 6.64 9.60 14.17
C SER A 184 6.13 9.53 12.73
N ASN A 185 5.37 10.55 12.33
CA ASN A 185 4.92 10.70 10.95
C ASN A 185 6.09 10.64 9.93
N ARG A 186 7.26 11.18 10.26
CA ARG A 186 8.47 11.11 9.43
C ARG A 186 8.90 9.67 9.20
N ILE A 187 9.01 8.87 10.26
CA ILE A 187 9.39 7.46 10.14
C ILE A 187 8.32 6.66 9.38
N GLN A 188 7.03 6.93 9.59
CA GLN A 188 5.98 6.32 8.79
C GLN A 188 6.16 6.61 7.29
N ASN A 189 6.54 7.84 6.91
CA ASN A 189 6.87 8.16 5.52
C ASN A 189 8.11 7.41 5.04
N ASP A 190 9.16 7.32 5.86
CA ASP A 190 10.39 6.60 5.52
C ASP A 190 10.12 5.11 5.29
N LEU A 191 9.24 4.50 6.09
CA LEU A 191 8.78 3.12 5.91
C LEU A 191 8.01 2.95 4.59
N ILE A 192 7.08 3.87 4.29
CA ILE A 192 6.35 3.86 3.01
C ILE A 192 7.32 3.97 1.84
N MET A 193 8.27 4.90 1.89
CA MET A 193 9.28 5.10 0.85
C MET A 193 10.18 3.89 0.70
N SER A 194 10.56 3.23 1.80
CA SER A 194 11.36 2.01 1.77
C SER A 194 10.61 0.87 1.07
N ILE A 195 9.33 0.67 1.40
CA ILE A 195 8.48 -0.32 0.73
C ILE A 195 8.32 0.04 -0.75
N HIS A 196 8.05 1.31 -1.07
CA HIS A 196 7.95 1.81 -2.43
C HIS A 196 9.21 1.49 -3.24
N ASN A 197 10.41 1.79 -2.72
CA ASN A 197 11.67 1.51 -3.42
C ASN A 197 11.86 0.02 -3.72
N VAL A 198 11.50 -0.87 -2.79
CA VAL A 198 11.59 -2.32 -2.99
C VAL A 198 10.59 -2.79 -4.05
N VAL A 199 9.35 -2.28 -4.01
CA VAL A 199 8.31 -2.60 -5.00
C VAL A 199 8.70 -2.08 -6.39
N GLU A 200 9.20 -0.85 -6.49
CA GLU A 200 9.68 -0.23 -7.72
C GLU A 200 10.82 -1.06 -8.32
N GLN A 201 11.85 -1.39 -7.54
CA GLN A 201 12.95 -2.24 -8.00
C GLN A 201 12.44 -3.58 -8.52
N LYS A 202 11.47 -4.19 -7.85
CA LYS A 202 10.87 -5.45 -8.29
C LYS A 202 10.12 -5.30 -9.62
N ILE A 203 9.39 -4.20 -9.82
CA ILE A 203 8.73 -3.89 -11.09
C ILE A 203 9.77 -3.71 -12.19
N VAL A 204 10.80 -2.88 -11.96
CA VAL A 204 11.92 -2.64 -12.91
C VAL A 204 12.58 -3.95 -13.31
N SER A 205 12.94 -4.80 -12.34
CA SER A 205 13.54 -6.12 -12.63
C SER A 205 12.58 -7.03 -13.41
N SER A 206 11.27 -6.93 -13.17
CA SER A 206 10.27 -7.78 -13.84
C SER A 206 10.03 -7.40 -15.30
N ILE A 207 10.24 -6.14 -15.68
CA ILE A 207 10.06 -5.63 -17.05
C ILE A 207 11.37 -5.51 -17.84
N ASN A 208 12.53 -5.62 -17.17
CA ASN A 208 13.83 -5.48 -17.81
C ASN A 208 13.99 -6.42 -19.02
N GLY A 209 14.32 -5.84 -20.17
CA GLY A 209 14.49 -6.57 -21.44
C GLY A 209 13.18 -7.10 -22.05
N LYS A 210 12.01 -6.69 -21.56
CA LYS A 210 10.71 -7.08 -22.11
C LYS A 210 10.06 -5.95 -22.89
N MET A 211 9.25 -6.34 -23.87
CA MET A 211 8.34 -5.43 -24.54
C MET A 211 7.15 -5.11 -23.63
N ILE A 212 6.79 -3.82 -23.58
CA ILE A 212 5.76 -3.32 -22.67
C ILE A 212 4.67 -2.52 -23.39
N SER A 213 3.50 -2.49 -22.80
CA SER A 213 2.39 -1.61 -23.16
C SER A 213 2.12 -0.63 -22.02
N ILE A 214 1.89 0.64 -22.35
CA ILE A 214 1.53 1.67 -21.36
C ILE A 214 0.02 1.91 -21.43
N ILE A 215 -0.63 1.91 -20.27
CA ILE A 215 -2.03 2.30 -20.11
C ILE A 215 -2.02 3.53 -19.22
N ALA A 216 -2.58 4.63 -19.69
CA ALA A 216 -2.71 5.84 -18.90
C ALA A 216 -4.13 6.41 -18.98
N ASP A 217 -4.62 6.88 -17.84
CA ASP A 217 -5.95 7.47 -17.69
C ASP A 217 -5.85 8.65 -16.73
N ASP A 218 -6.39 9.79 -17.13
CA ASP A 218 -6.40 11.04 -16.38
C ASP A 218 -7.77 11.33 -15.77
N THR A 219 -7.75 11.87 -14.56
CA THR A 219 -8.96 12.30 -13.85
C THR A 219 -8.62 13.43 -12.87
N ALA A 220 -9.56 14.34 -12.68
CA ALA A 220 -9.50 15.31 -11.61
C ALA A 220 -9.78 14.65 -10.24
N ASP A 221 -8.98 14.99 -9.23
CA ASP A 221 -9.22 14.60 -7.84
C ASP A 221 -10.27 15.50 -7.15
N CYS A 222 -10.61 15.21 -5.90
CA CYS A 222 -11.57 16.02 -5.13
C CYS A 222 -11.10 17.45 -4.83
N GLY A 223 -9.79 17.72 -4.98
CA GLY A 223 -9.19 19.04 -4.90
C GLY A 223 -9.13 19.77 -6.25
N HIS A 224 -9.71 19.18 -7.31
CA HIS A 224 -9.65 19.67 -8.70
C HIS A 224 -8.23 19.68 -9.27
N HIS A 225 -7.36 18.81 -8.78
CA HIS A 225 -6.06 18.58 -9.40
C HIS A 225 -6.16 17.45 -10.42
N GLU A 226 -5.69 17.70 -11.63
CA GLU A 226 -5.58 16.67 -12.65
C GLU A 226 -4.46 15.68 -12.30
N GLN A 227 -4.79 14.39 -12.37
CA GLN A 227 -3.89 13.31 -12.03
C GLN A 227 -3.98 12.21 -13.10
N MET A 228 -2.82 11.76 -13.57
CA MET A 228 -2.70 10.68 -14.54
C MET A 228 -2.21 9.41 -13.85
N SER A 229 -3.05 8.38 -13.87
CA SER A 229 -2.64 7.03 -13.46
C SER A 229 -1.86 6.37 -14.60
N VAL A 230 -0.74 5.72 -14.27
CA VAL A 230 0.10 5.02 -15.25
C VAL A 230 0.26 3.56 -14.82
N VAL A 231 -0.13 2.68 -15.73
CA VAL A 231 -0.05 1.23 -15.59
C VAL A 231 0.80 0.68 -16.74
N VAL A 232 1.68 -0.26 -16.43
CA VAL A 232 2.46 -0.98 -17.44
C VAL A 232 1.98 -2.41 -17.52
N ARG A 233 1.80 -2.89 -18.75
CA ARG A 233 1.39 -4.25 -19.06
C ARG A 233 2.47 -4.96 -19.87
N TYR A 234 2.81 -6.18 -19.48
CA TYR A 234 3.79 -7.00 -20.19
C TYR A 234 3.41 -8.48 -20.09
N PHE A 235 4.00 -9.32 -20.94
CA PHE A 235 3.80 -10.76 -20.88
C PHE A 235 4.76 -11.40 -19.88
N ASN A 236 4.23 -12.15 -18.91
CA ASN A 236 5.04 -12.91 -17.98
C ASN A 236 5.17 -14.36 -18.47
N SER A 237 6.38 -14.74 -18.89
CA SER A 237 6.68 -16.07 -19.43
C SER A 237 6.50 -17.20 -18.42
N GLU A 238 6.70 -16.96 -17.12
CA GLU A 238 6.50 -17.99 -16.09
C GLU A 238 5.00 -18.26 -15.89
N ARG A 239 4.19 -17.20 -15.80
CA ARG A 239 2.74 -17.30 -15.61
C ARG A 239 1.97 -17.61 -16.89
N HIS A 240 2.62 -17.53 -18.04
CA HIS A 240 2.01 -17.65 -19.36
C HIS A 240 0.79 -16.71 -19.53
N SER A 241 0.88 -15.51 -18.93
CA SER A 241 -0.24 -14.57 -18.90
C SER A 241 0.24 -13.12 -18.97
N PRO A 242 -0.59 -12.18 -19.47
CA PRO A 242 -0.33 -10.76 -19.30
C PRO A 242 -0.38 -10.40 -17.81
N VAL A 243 0.48 -9.48 -17.40
CA VAL A 243 0.53 -8.92 -16.04
C VAL A 243 0.50 -7.40 -16.15
N GLU A 244 -0.31 -6.78 -15.30
CA GLU A 244 -0.42 -5.33 -15.18
C GLU A 244 0.18 -4.89 -13.85
N HIS A 245 1.03 -3.86 -13.89
CA HIS A 245 1.59 -3.21 -12.71
C HIS A 245 1.22 -1.74 -12.73
N PHE A 246 0.51 -1.32 -11.69
CA PHE A 246 0.38 0.08 -11.37
C PHE A 246 1.76 0.63 -11.00
N VAL A 247 2.17 1.71 -11.65
CA VAL A 247 3.50 2.30 -11.47
C VAL A 247 3.40 3.54 -10.62
N SER A 248 2.56 4.49 -11.03
CA SER A 248 2.44 5.76 -10.32
C SER A 248 1.16 6.52 -10.70
N ILE A 249 0.82 7.50 -9.86
CA ILE A 249 -0.10 8.59 -10.20
C ILE A 249 0.75 9.85 -10.33
N GLN A 250 0.70 10.47 -11.51
CA GLN A 250 1.44 11.69 -11.82
C GLN A 250 0.49 12.89 -11.78
N ARG A 251 0.83 13.91 -10.98
CA ARG A 251 0.07 15.16 -10.97
C ARG A 251 0.37 15.96 -12.25
N LEU A 252 -0.69 16.35 -12.95
CA LEU A 252 -0.61 17.21 -14.14
C LEU A 252 -0.94 18.66 -13.74
N PHE A 253 -0.02 19.58 -14.02
CA PHE A 253 -0.26 21.02 -13.87
C PHE A 253 -0.83 21.64 -15.15
N THR A 254 -0.53 21.01 -16.28
CA THR A 254 -0.91 21.40 -17.63
C THR A 254 -1.36 20.13 -18.37
N VAL A 255 -2.46 20.23 -19.11
CA VAL A 255 -3.11 19.11 -19.81
C VAL A 255 -2.91 19.18 -21.32
N ASP A 256 -1.79 19.74 -21.77
CA ASP A 256 -1.39 19.66 -23.17
C ASP A 256 -0.61 18.38 -23.46
N ALA A 257 -0.58 17.98 -24.74
CA ALA A 257 0.02 16.72 -25.15
C ALA A 257 1.52 16.63 -24.84
N GLN A 258 2.27 17.74 -24.84
CA GLN A 258 3.70 17.72 -24.54
C GLN A 258 3.91 17.45 -23.05
N SER A 259 3.20 18.17 -22.19
CA SER A 259 3.28 17.99 -20.74
C SER A 259 2.96 16.55 -20.32
N ILE A 260 1.92 15.95 -20.90
CA ILE A 260 1.54 14.56 -20.62
C ILE A 260 2.64 13.60 -21.10
N PHE A 261 3.14 13.79 -22.32
CA PHE A 261 4.23 12.98 -22.87
C PHE A 261 5.52 13.06 -22.03
N ASP A 262 5.86 14.24 -21.52
CA ASP A 262 7.03 14.44 -20.66
C ASP A 262 6.88 13.70 -19.33
N GLN A 263 5.67 13.67 -18.76
CA GLN A 263 5.39 12.88 -17.55
C GLN A 263 5.48 11.38 -17.81
N LEU A 264 4.96 10.89 -18.94
CA LEU A 264 5.15 9.49 -19.35
C LEU A 264 6.64 9.15 -19.53
N SER A 265 7.42 10.05 -20.12
CA SER A 265 8.86 9.89 -20.27
C SER A 265 9.59 9.84 -18.93
N LYS A 266 9.17 10.63 -17.93
CA LYS A 266 9.70 10.54 -16.55
C LYS A 266 9.39 9.18 -15.92
N VAL A 267 8.17 8.66 -16.13
CA VAL A 267 7.81 7.33 -15.63
C VAL A 267 8.68 6.24 -16.28
N LEU A 268 8.92 6.32 -17.59
CA LEU A 268 9.82 5.40 -18.28
C LEU A 268 11.27 5.48 -17.77
N ALA A 269 11.74 6.69 -17.45
CA ALA A 269 13.07 6.88 -16.85
C ALA A 269 13.18 6.21 -15.46
N ILE A 270 12.14 6.31 -14.62
CA ILE A 270 12.06 5.59 -13.33
C ILE A 270 12.10 4.07 -13.58
N LEU A 271 11.35 3.61 -14.58
CA LEU A 271 11.30 2.20 -14.98
C LEU A 271 12.58 1.70 -15.69
N LYS A 272 13.56 2.59 -15.93
CA LYS A 272 14.79 2.30 -16.69
C LYS A 272 14.51 1.61 -18.02
N THR A 273 13.46 2.06 -18.72
CA THR A 273 13.00 1.48 -19.98
C THR A 273 12.94 2.55 -21.05
N GLU A 274 13.32 2.19 -22.28
CA GLU A 274 13.32 3.09 -23.43
C GLU A 274 12.01 2.99 -24.22
N TRP A 275 11.66 4.06 -24.93
CA TRP A 275 10.49 4.08 -25.83
C TRP A 275 10.54 3.01 -26.92
N SER A 276 11.73 2.54 -27.32
CA SER A 276 11.90 1.43 -28.26
C SER A 276 11.35 0.10 -27.75
N SER A 277 11.23 -0.08 -26.43
CA SER A 277 10.66 -1.28 -25.81
C SER A 277 9.14 -1.17 -25.62
N VAL A 278 8.56 0.00 -25.89
CA VAL A 278 7.11 0.21 -25.82
C VAL A 278 6.48 -0.21 -27.15
N ILE A 279 5.59 -1.19 -27.11
CA ILE A 279 4.90 -1.72 -28.31
C ILE A 279 3.51 -1.12 -28.51
N SER A 280 2.88 -0.66 -27.44
CA SER A 280 1.58 -0.01 -27.53
C SER A 280 1.31 0.96 -26.39
N VAL A 281 0.44 1.91 -26.68
CA VAL A 281 -0.08 2.88 -25.70
C VAL A 281 -1.59 2.85 -25.74
N CYS A 282 -2.23 2.84 -24.58
CA CYS A 282 -3.67 2.82 -24.42
C CYS A 282 -4.12 4.06 -23.66
N PHE A 283 -4.83 4.95 -24.34
CA PHE A 283 -5.36 6.20 -23.79
C PHE A 283 -6.84 6.37 -24.14
N ASP A 284 -7.47 7.38 -23.55
CA ASP A 284 -8.82 7.79 -23.91
C ASP A 284 -8.87 8.43 -25.32
N GLY A 285 -10.07 8.84 -25.72
CA GLY A 285 -10.34 9.43 -27.04
C GLY A 285 -10.27 10.95 -27.06
N ALA A 286 -9.77 11.60 -25.99
CA ALA A 286 -9.64 13.04 -25.96
C ALA A 286 -8.63 13.48 -27.03
N ALA A 287 -8.91 14.59 -27.72
CA ALA A 287 -8.05 15.07 -28.81
C ALA A 287 -6.58 15.28 -28.38
N THR A 288 -6.35 15.65 -27.11
CA THR A 288 -5.01 15.74 -26.52
C THR A 288 -4.29 14.40 -26.49
N MET A 289 -4.99 13.31 -26.16
CA MET A 289 -4.41 11.96 -26.04
C MET A 289 -4.34 11.26 -27.40
N SER A 290 -5.47 11.26 -28.12
CA SER A 290 -5.70 10.52 -29.36
C SER A 290 -5.49 11.35 -30.63
N GLY A 291 -4.99 12.58 -30.54
CA GLY A 291 -4.75 13.43 -31.71
C GLY A 291 -3.70 12.84 -32.66
N CYS A 292 -4.04 12.72 -33.94
CA CYS A 292 -3.15 12.13 -34.96
C CYS A 292 -2.10 13.11 -35.50
N THR A 293 -2.10 14.37 -35.08
CA THR A 293 -1.14 15.39 -35.54
C THR A 293 -0.31 15.96 -34.40
N ALA A 294 -0.94 16.27 -33.27
CA ALA A 294 -0.28 16.89 -32.12
C ALA A 294 -0.61 16.20 -30.78
N GLY A 295 -1.32 15.07 -30.80
CA GLY A 295 -1.71 14.35 -29.59
C GLY A 295 -0.57 13.53 -28.98
N VAL A 296 -0.77 13.06 -27.75
CA VAL A 296 0.19 12.21 -27.03
C VAL A 296 0.54 10.96 -27.84
N GLN A 297 -0.45 10.35 -28.50
CA GLN A 297 -0.19 9.18 -29.37
C GLN A 297 0.83 9.47 -30.49
N MET A 298 0.81 10.68 -31.06
CA MET A 298 1.74 11.05 -32.14
C MET A 298 3.14 11.25 -31.56
N LYS A 299 3.24 11.92 -30.41
CA LYS A 299 4.53 12.10 -29.70
C LYS A 299 5.17 10.77 -29.31
N CYS A 300 4.37 9.78 -28.90
CA CYS A 300 4.87 8.42 -28.68
C CYS A 300 5.40 7.81 -29.98
N LYS A 301 4.67 7.93 -31.10
CA LYS A 301 5.10 7.42 -32.41
C LYS A 301 6.36 8.10 -32.95
N GLU A 302 6.58 9.38 -32.66
CA GLU A 302 7.82 10.08 -32.99
C GLU A 302 9.05 9.45 -32.31
N LYS A 303 8.88 8.85 -31.11
CA LYS A 303 9.94 8.11 -30.42
C LYS A 303 10.10 6.67 -30.88
N ASN A 304 8.99 6.00 -31.20
CA ASN A 304 9.00 4.66 -31.76
C ASN A 304 7.85 4.52 -32.78
N PRO A 305 8.16 4.52 -34.09
CA PRO A 305 7.14 4.44 -35.15
C PRO A 305 6.28 3.17 -35.11
N GLU A 306 6.76 2.11 -34.45
CA GLU A 306 6.04 0.83 -34.34
C GLU A 306 4.99 0.81 -33.21
N ILE A 307 4.91 1.88 -32.39
CA ILE A 307 3.93 1.95 -31.30
C ILE A 307 2.50 1.92 -31.86
N LEU A 308 1.73 0.95 -31.39
CA LEU A 308 0.30 0.85 -31.64
C LEU A 308 -0.49 1.69 -30.63
N TYR A 309 -1.29 2.62 -31.13
CA TYR A 309 -2.29 3.31 -30.30
C TYR A 309 -3.53 2.43 -30.18
N VAL A 310 -3.95 2.19 -28.94
CA VAL A 310 -5.20 1.49 -28.60
C VAL A 310 -6.13 2.49 -27.94
N HIS A 311 -7.27 2.77 -28.57
CA HIS A 311 -8.30 3.59 -27.96
C HIS A 311 -9.01 2.80 -26.86
N CYS A 312 -9.22 3.42 -25.70
CA CYS A 312 -9.92 2.79 -24.58
C CYS A 312 -11.33 2.32 -24.97
N TYR A 313 -11.53 1.01 -25.11
CA TYR A 313 -12.82 0.44 -25.52
C TYR A 313 -13.92 0.63 -24.47
N ALA A 314 -13.56 0.68 -23.18
CA ALA A 314 -14.51 1.01 -22.12
C ALA A 314 -15.02 2.46 -22.27
N HIS A 315 -14.13 3.39 -22.64
CA HIS A 315 -14.49 4.77 -22.94
C HIS A 315 -15.34 4.87 -24.23
N CYS A 316 -14.98 4.14 -25.29
CA CYS A 316 -15.77 4.07 -26.52
C CYS A 316 -17.23 3.66 -26.25
N LEU A 317 -17.41 2.56 -25.51
CA LEU A 317 -18.74 2.09 -25.14
C LEU A 317 -19.50 3.14 -24.34
N ASN A 318 -18.81 3.81 -23.41
CA ASN A 318 -19.39 4.87 -22.62
C ASN A 318 -19.87 6.06 -23.48
N LEU A 319 -19.07 6.50 -24.46
CA LEU A 319 -19.45 7.58 -25.37
C LEU A 319 -20.69 7.24 -26.19
N VAL A 320 -20.79 6.02 -26.72
CA VAL A 320 -21.97 5.55 -27.47
C VAL A 320 -23.22 5.60 -26.61
N LEU A 321 -23.11 5.21 -25.34
CA LEU A 321 -24.24 5.24 -24.40
C LEU A 321 -24.66 6.67 -24.04
N VAL A 322 -23.68 7.56 -23.82
CA VAL A 322 -23.93 8.98 -23.56
C VAL A 322 -24.69 9.57 -24.75
N ASP A 323 -24.18 9.40 -25.97
CA ASP A 323 -24.81 9.95 -27.17
C ASP A 323 -26.25 9.42 -27.37
N ALA A 324 -26.44 8.10 -27.25
CA ALA A 324 -27.73 7.46 -27.46
C ALA A 324 -28.82 7.91 -26.46
N CYS A 325 -28.45 8.34 -25.26
CA CYS A 325 -29.40 8.56 -24.17
C CYS A 325 -29.43 9.98 -23.60
N THR A 326 -28.46 10.82 -23.93
CA THR A 326 -28.44 12.24 -23.51
C THR A 326 -29.00 13.20 -24.55
N SER A 327 -29.30 12.71 -25.76
CA SER A 327 -29.97 13.49 -26.81
C SER A 327 -31.45 13.72 -26.47
N SER A 328 -31.76 14.84 -25.79
CA SER A 328 -33.12 15.24 -25.42
C SER A 328 -34.07 15.43 -26.62
N LYS A 329 -33.51 15.67 -27.81
CA LYS A 329 -34.28 15.83 -29.06
C LYS A 329 -34.74 14.49 -29.64
N GLN A 330 -33.97 13.42 -29.45
CA GLN A 330 -34.25 12.10 -30.04
C GLN A 330 -34.93 11.16 -29.04
N ASN A 331 -34.60 11.23 -27.75
CA ASN A 331 -35.16 10.33 -26.74
C ASN A 331 -35.51 11.05 -25.43
N ARG A 332 -36.54 11.91 -25.50
CA ARG A 332 -37.01 12.70 -24.36
C ARG A 332 -37.45 11.83 -23.18
N THR A 333 -38.12 10.71 -23.43
CA THR A 333 -38.61 9.81 -22.36
C THR A 333 -37.44 9.27 -21.52
N VAL A 334 -36.37 8.80 -22.16
CA VAL A 334 -35.18 8.30 -21.44
C VAL A 334 -34.40 9.44 -20.78
N PHE A 335 -34.31 10.61 -21.43
CA PHE A 335 -33.66 11.79 -20.85
C PHE A 335 -34.35 12.24 -19.56
N ASP A 336 -35.67 12.43 -19.60
CA ASP A 336 -36.49 12.83 -18.46
C ASP A 336 -36.44 11.76 -17.36
N PHE A 337 -36.47 10.47 -17.72
CA PHE A 337 -36.33 9.34 -16.79
C PHE A 337 -35.06 9.42 -15.92
N PHE A 338 -33.90 9.66 -16.53
CA PHE A 338 -32.66 9.82 -15.75
C PHE A 338 -32.67 11.10 -14.89
N GLY A 339 -33.25 12.19 -15.39
CA GLY A 339 -33.45 13.40 -14.60
C GLY A 339 -34.29 13.13 -13.34
N ILE A 340 -35.34 12.31 -13.46
CA ILE A 340 -36.19 11.92 -12.33
C ILE A 340 -35.40 11.07 -11.33
N ILE A 341 -34.64 10.05 -11.79
CA ILE A 341 -33.81 9.22 -10.89
C ILE A 341 -32.82 10.08 -10.09
N GLN A 342 -32.12 11.00 -10.75
CA GLN A 342 -31.19 11.90 -10.06
C GLN A 342 -31.91 12.77 -9.02
N THR A 343 -33.12 13.23 -9.35
CA THR A 343 -33.94 14.04 -8.44
C THR A 343 -34.40 13.24 -7.23
N VAL A 344 -34.83 11.99 -7.42
CA VAL A 344 -35.20 11.07 -6.32
C VAL A 344 -34.01 10.84 -5.40
N TYR A 345 -32.84 10.52 -5.96
CA TYR A 345 -31.61 10.36 -5.19
C TYR A 345 -31.28 11.63 -4.39
N ALA A 346 -31.20 12.79 -5.04
CA ALA A 346 -30.86 14.05 -4.39
C ALA A 346 -31.88 14.45 -3.30
N PHE A 347 -33.15 14.11 -3.50
CA PHE A 347 -34.18 14.34 -2.51
C PHE A 347 -34.01 13.40 -1.30
N MET A 348 -33.99 12.08 -1.53
CA MET A 348 -33.96 11.09 -0.44
C MET A 348 -32.63 11.13 0.33
N GLU A 349 -31.51 11.06 -0.37
CA GLU A 349 -30.15 11.02 0.23
C GLU A 349 -29.66 12.41 0.66
N GLY A 350 -30.24 13.48 0.14
CA GLY A 350 -29.90 14.84 0.55
C GLY A 350 -30.37 15.23 1.96
N SER A 351 -31.05 14.34 2.69
CA SER A 351 -31.46 14.56 4.07
C SER A 351 -31.44 13.26 4.89
N PRO A 352 -30.67 13.20 5.99
CA PRO A 352 -30.66 12.03 6.88
C PRO A 352 -32.04 11.69 7.43
N VAL A 353 -32.89 12.70 7.66
CA VAL A 353 -34.26 12.50 8.15
C VAL A 353 -35.13 11.82 7.10
N ARG A 354 -35.01 12.18 5.82
CA ARG A 354 -35.77 11.54 4.74
C ARG A 354 -35.26 10.13 4.46
N HIS A 355 -33.95 9.91 4.54
CA HIS A 355 -33.36 8.57 4.46
C HIS A 355 -33.87 7.67 5.60
N ALA A 356 -33.92 8.16 6.83
CA ALA A 356 -34.44 7.39 7.97
C ALA A 356 -35.91 6.98 7.81
N VAL A 357 -36.74 7.79 7.15
CA VAL A 357 -38.13 7.40 6.80
C VAL A 357 -38.14 6.20 5.84
N MET A 358 -37.25 6.21 4.85
CA MET A 358 -37.11 5.10 3.90
C MET A 358 -36.62 3.82 4.58
N GLU A 359 -35.64 3.91 5.48
CA GLU A 359 -35.15 2.76 6.27
C GLU A 359 -36.25 2.17 7.15
N LYS A 360 -37.01 3.03 7.84
CA LYS A 360 -38.14 2.62 8.68
C LYS A 360 -39.18 1.83 7.87
N ILE A 361 -39.61 2.36 6.72
CA ILE A 361 -40.57 1.68 5.85
C ILE A 361 -39.99 0.36 5.31
N SER A 362 -38.70 0.33 4.98
CA SER A 362 -38.05 -0.91 4.54
C SER A 362 -38.10 -2.00 5.61
N GLN A 363 -37.92 -1.63 6.89
CA GLN A 363 -38.02 -2.55 8.03
C GLN A 363 -39.46 -3.03 8.24
N GLU A 364 -40.46 -2.16 8.09
CA GLU A 364 -41.88 -2.50 8.19
C GLU A 364 -42.32 -3.48 7.08
N VAL A 365 -41.81 -3.30 5.86
CA VAL A 365 -42.10 -4.17 4.71
C VAL A 365 -41.27 -5.47 4.75
N GLY A 366 -40.25 -5.56 5.61
CA GLY A 366 -39.37 -6.72 5.72
C GLY A 366 -38.45 -6.92 4.50
N SER A 367 -38.18 -5.85 3.75
CA SER A 367 -37.33 -5.89 2.55
C SER A 367 -35.95 -5.31 2.85
N GLN A 368 -34.91 -5.84 2.18
CA GLN A 368 -33.57 -5.28 2.28
C GLN A 368 -33.45 -4.03 1.41
N LEU A 369 -33.26 -2.87 2.05
CA LEU A 369 -33.08 -1.60 1.35
C LEU A 369 -31.80 -1.61 0.50
N LYS A 370 -31.93 -1.41 -0.82
CA LYS A 370 -30.76 -1.11 -1.66
C LYS A 370 -30.38 0.35 -1.58
N THR A 371 -29.10 0.66 -1.38
CA THR A 371 -28.63 2.04 -1.33
C THR A 371 -28.90 2.75 -2.66
N LEU A 372 -29.58 3.90 -2.61
CA LEU A 372 -29.77 4.74 -3.79
C LEU A 372 -28.43 5.35 -4.21
N LYS A 373 -28.21 5.48 -5.52
CA LYS A 373 -26.95 5.98 -6.07
C LYS A 373 -27.19 7.20 -6.95
N SER A 374 -26.31 8.19 -6.81
CA SER A 374 -26.24 9.29 -7.77
C SER A 374 -25.93 8.74 -9.15
N LEU A 375 -26.50 9.35 -10.19
CA LEU A 375 -26.09 9.08 -11.54
C LEU A 375 -24.65 9.56 -11.74
N SER A 376 -23.84 8.70 -12.34
CA SER A 376 -22.50 9.09 -12.77
C SER A 376 -22.61 9.92 -14.05
N ASN A 377 -21.91 11.07 -14.07
CA ASN A 377 -21.77 11.91 -15.26
C ASN A 377 -20.73 11.34 -16.23
N THR A 378 -19.66 10.75 -15.70
CA THR A 378 -18.50 10.27 -16.48
C THR A 378 -18.60 8.80 -16.87
N ARG A 379 -19.23 7.94 -16.04
CA ARG A 379 -19.36 6.49 -16.27
C ARG A 379 -20.81 6.06 -16.39
N TRP A 380 -21.35 6.20 -17.58
CA TRP A 380 -22.75 5.99 -17.92
C TRP A 380 -23.24 4.54 -17.66
N ALA A 381 -22.39 3.54 -17.87
CA ALA A 381 -22.71 2.15 -17.57
C ALA A 381 -23.00 1.91 -16.06
N CYS A 382 -22.46 2.72 -15.16
CA CYS A 382 -22.71 2.62 -13.72
C CYS A 382 -24.13 3.08 -13.31
N ARG A 383 -24.86 3.77 -14.21
CA ARG A 383 -26.27 4.15 -13.98
C ARG A 383 -27.19 2.93 -13.87
N ALA A 384 -26.76 1.76 -14.35
CA ALA A 384 -27.46 0.48 -14.17
C ALA A 384 -27.75 0.18 -12.68
N GLU A 385 -26.81 0.51 -11.79
CA GLU A 385 -26.95 0.27 -10.36
C GLU A 385 -27.97 1.22 -9.71
N ALA A 386 -28.01 2.48 -10.16
CA ALA A 386 -29.03 3.44 -9.72
C ALA A 386 -30.43 3.03 -10.20
N VAL A 387 -30.57 2.62 -11.46
CA VAL A 387 -31.84 2.12 -12.03
C VAL A 387 -32.31 0.85 -11.30
N ALA A 388 -31.40 -0.08 -11.00
CA ALA A 388 -31.73 -1.27 -10.23
C ALA A 388 -32.20 -0.94 -8.80
N ALA A 389 -31.51 -0.04 -8.11
CA ALA A 389 -31.90 0.39 -6.76
C ALA A 389 -33.29 1.04 -6.73
N ILE A 390 -33.62 1.88 -7.71
CA ILE A 390 -34.96 2.47 -7.85
C ILE A 390 -36.02 1.40 -8.11
N LYS A 391 -35.76 0.46 -9.04
CA LYS A 391 -36.72 -0.60 -9.38
C LYS A 391 -37.02 -1.50 -8.19
N GLU A 392 -36.00 -1.89 -7.43
CA GLU A 392 -36.16 -2.81 -6.30
C GLU A 392 -36.78 -2.14 -5.08
N ASN A 393 -36.48 -0.85 -4.85
CA ASN A 393 -37.08 -0.08 -3.77
C ASN A 393 -38.36 0.65 -4.19
N PHE A 394 -38.94 0.40 -5.36
CA PHE A 394 -39.97 1.26 -5.95
C PHE A 394 -41.17 1.51 -5.00
N SER A 395 -41.72 0.43 -4.42
CA SER A 395 -42.82 0.54 -3.46
C SER A 395 -42.41 1.29 -2.17
N ILE A 396 -41.20 1.03 -1.65
CA ILE A 396 -40.65 1.68 -0.46
C ILE A 396 -40.49 3.18 -0.70
N ILE A 397 -39.98 3.57 -1.87
CA ILE A 397 -39.80 4.98 -2.26
C ILE A 397 -41.16 5.67 -2.30
N LEU A 398 -42.17 5.08 -2.94
CA LEU A 398 -43.52 5.69 -3.01
C LEU A 398 -44.14 5.84 -1.62
N GLN A 399 -44.04 4.82 -0.76
CA GLN A 399 -44.53 4.89 0.62
C GLN A 399 -43.78 5.96 1.44
N ALA A 400 -42.45 6.06 1.29
CA ALA A 400 -41.65 7.06 1.97
C ALA A 400 -42.00 8.49 1.52
N LEU A 401 -42.20 8.71 0.22
CA LEU A 401 -42.63 10.00 -0.29
C LEU A 401 -44.04 10.37 0.18
N ASN A 402 -44.96 9.41 0.31
CA ASN A 402 -46.29 9.63 0.88
C ASN A 402 -46.18 10.02 2.37
N GLU A 403 -45.40 9.28 3.17
CA GLU A 403 -45.18 9.61 4.59
C GLU A 403 -44.57 11.02 4.75
N ILE A 404 -43.61 11.38 3.89
CA ILE A 404 -43.01 12.73 3.88
C ILE A 404 -44.06 13.80 3.52
N THR A 405 -44.94 13.53 2.55
CA THR A 405 -45.98 14.47 2.11
C THR A 405 -46.99 14.75 3.23
N GLU A 406 -47.35 13.74 4.00
CA GLU A 406 -48.28 13.86 5.13
C GLU A 406 -47.60 14.49 6.35
N LYS A 407 -46.48 13.93 6.80
CA LYS A 407 -45.91 14.20 8.12
C LYS A 407 -44.82 15.26 8.18
N SER A 408 -44.22 15.63 7.05
CA SER A 408 -43.16 16.66 7.05
C SER A 408 -43.69 18.00 7.56
N ARG A 409 -42.86 18.81 8.22
CA ARG A 409 -43.21 20.19 8.60
C ARG A 409 -42.76 21.22 7.56
N LEU A 410 -41.92 20.81 6.61
CA LEU A 410 -41.34 21.68 5.59
C LEU A 410 -42.20 21.67 4.33
N ALA A 411 -42.74 22.83 3.97
CA ALA A 411 -43.59 22.97 2.78
C ALA A 411 -42.87 22.55 1.49
N ASP A 412 -41.61 22.97 1.30
CA ASP A 412 -40.80 22.59 0.14
C ASP A 412 -40.64 21.06 0.03
N ALA A 413 -40.37 20.38 1.15
CA ALA A 413 -40.23 18.92 1.15
C ALA A 413 -41.55 18.22 0.78
N LYS A 414 -42.70 18.72 1.25
CA LYS A 414 -44.02 18.18 0.87
C LYS A 414 -44.29 18.34 -0.62
N ILE A 415 -44.06 19.55 -1.16
CA ILE A 415 -44.33 19.86 -2.56
C ILE A 415 -43.44 19.01 -3.47
N ARG A 416 -42.14 18.91 -3.17
CA ARG A 416 -41.22 18.07 -3.93
C ARG A 416 -41.56 16.59 -3.84
N ALA A 417 -41.90 16.09 -2.65
CA ALA A 417 -42.32 14.70 -2.50
C ALA A 417 -43.57 14.38 -3.32
N ARG A 418 -44.58 15.27 -3.29
CA ARG A 418 -45.79 15.14 -4.11
C ARG A 418 -45.48 15.15 -5.61
N GLY A 419 -44.61 16.07 -6.06
CA GLY A 419 -44.16 16.12 -7.45
C GLY A 419 -43.47 14.82 -7.87
N LEU A 420 -42.58 14.28 -7.03
CA LEU A 420 -41.88 13.02 -7.29
C LEU A 420 -42.84 11.83 -7.33
N ILE A 421 -43.86 11.78 -6.47
CA ILE A 421 -44.90 10.75 -6.53
C ILE A 421 -45.62 10.79 -7.89
N CYS A 422 -46.01 11.98 -8.37
CA CYS A 422 -46.67 12.13 -9.66
C CYS A 422 -45.78 11.65 -10.82
N GLU A 423 -44.49 12.00 -10.82
CA GLU A 423 -43.57 11.59 -11.88
C GLU A 423 -43.26 10.09 -11.84
N LEU A 424 -43.01 9.52 -10.64
CA LEU A 424 -42.75 8.09 -10.45
C LEU A 424 -43.98 7.22 -10.79
N SER A 425 -45.18 7.74 -10.51
CA SER A 425 -46.46 7.09 -10.83
C SER A 425 -46.95 7.47 -12.23
N SER A 426 -46.07 7.95 -13.12
CA SER A 426 -46.41 8.19 -14.51
C SER A 426 -46.11 6.95 -15.35
N PHE A 427 -47.00 6.64 -16.31
CA PHE A 427 -46.78 5.54 -17.25
C PHE A 427 -45.43 5.65 -17.97
N LYS A 428 -45.01 6.87 -18.35
CA LYS A 428 -43.73 7.10 -19.02
C LYS A 428 -42.54 6.70 -18.17
N PHE A 429 -42.56 7.01 -16.88
CA PHE A 429 -41.48 6.64 -15.97
C PHE A 429 -41.43 5.13 -15.75
N ILE A 430 -42.57 4.50 -15.45
CA ILE A 430 -42.67 3.05 -15.23
C ILE A 430 -42.25 2.30 -16.50
N PHE A 431 -42.71 2.73 -17.67
CA PHE A 431 -42.31 2.16 -18.96
C PHE A 431 -40.79 2.28 -19.18
N ALA A 432 -40.23 3.48 -18.99
CA ALA A 432 -38.79 3.71 -19.11
C ALA A 432 -37.98 2.87 -18.11
N LEU A 433 -38.47 2.69 -16.88
CA LEU A 433 -37.85 1.85 -15.85
C LEU A 433 -37.76 0.39 -16.30
N HIS A 434 -38.86 -0.16 -16.81
CA HIS A 434 -38.94 -1.55 -17.28
C HIS A 434 -38.13 -1.78 -18.56
N MET A 435 -38.05 -0.80 -19.46
CA MET A 435 -37.24 -0.86 -20.68
C MET A 435 -35.74 -0.70 -20.41
N MET A 436 -35.34 0.33 -19.65
CA MET A 436 -33.94 0.67 -19.45
C MET A 436 -33.22 -0.29 -18.51
N HIS A 437 -33.92 -0.87 -17.53
CA HIS A 437 -33.30 -1.79 -16.58
C HIS A 437 -32.60 -2.99 -17.28
N PRO A 438 -33.27 -3.84 -18.08
CA PRO A 438 -32.62 -4.97 -18.74
C PRO A 438 -31.53 -4.54 -19.74
N ILE A 439 -31.75 -3.45 -20.48
CA ILE A 439 -30.75 -2.90 -21.42
C ILE A 439 -29.45 -2.56 -20.68
N LEU A 440 -29.56 -1.79 -19.59
CA LEU A 440 -28.40 -1.36 -18.81
C LEU A 440 -27.71 -2.52 -18.09
N GLN A 441 -28.43 -3.57 -17.69
CA GLN A 441 -27.83 -4.76 -17.08
C GLN A 441 -26.90 -5.50 -18.05
N ILE A 442 -27.30 -5.64 -19.32
CA ILE A 442 -26.44 -6.28 -20.34
C ILE A 442 -25.24 -5.38 -20.65
N VAL A 443 -25.48 -4.07 -20.77
CA VAL A 443 -24.42 -3.07 -21.04
C VAL A 443 -23.38 -3.03 -19.92
N VAL A 444 -23.78 -2.99 -18.65
CA VAL A 444 -22.84 -2.92 -17.51
C VAL A 444 -22.01 -4.18 -17.40
N LYS A 445 -22.57 -5.36 -17.72
CA LYS A 445 -21.83 -6.63 -17.75
C LYS A 445 -20.71 -6.58 -18.80
N VAL A 446 -21.02 -6.06 -19.99
CA VAL A 446 -20.02 -5.89 -21.06
C VAL A 446 -18.97 -4.86 -20.68
N SER A 447 -19.39 -3.71 -20.14
CA SER A 447 -18.47 -2.65 -19.68
C SER A 447 -17.48 -3.16 -18.63
N LYS A 448 -17.95 -3.93 -17.62
CA LYS A 448 -17.09 -4.57 -16.61
C LYS A 448 -16.14 -5.59 -17.23
N THR A 449 -16.61 -6.35 -18.23
CA THR A 449 -15.76 -7.35 -18.91
C THR A 449 -14.67 -6.69 -19.77
N LEU A 450 -14.98 -5.56 -20.41
CA LEU A 450 -14.01 -4.78 -21.19
C LEU A 450 -12.85 -4.20 -20.35
N GLN A 451 -13.03 -4.09 -19.03
CA GLN A 451 -12.04 -3.58 -18.08
C GLN A 451 -11.21 -4.70 -17.41
N ALA A 452 -11.45 -5.97 -17.76
CA ALA A 452 -10.74 -7.08 -17.16
C ALA A 452 -9.29 -7.17 -17.71
N SER A 453 -8.31 -7.30 -16.81
CA SER A 453 -6.88 -7.33 -17.15
C SER A 453 -6.48 -8.54 -18.02
N ASN A 454 -7.19 -9.65 -17.91
CA ASN A 454 -6.98 -10.87 -18.69
C ASN A 454 -7.73 -10.89 -20.03
N LEU A 455 -8.43 -9.82 -20.39
CA LEU A 455 -9.17 -9.74 -21.65
C LEU A 455 -8.19 -9.73 -22.84
N ASN A 456 -8.52 -10.51 -23.87
CA ASN A 456 -7.87 -10.46 -25.17
C ASN A 456 -8.77 -9.77 -26.20
N LEU A 457 -8.17 -9.27 -27.29
CA LEU A 457 -8.86 -8.49 -28.31
C LEU A 457 -9.99 -9.26 -29.01
N LEU A 458 -9.78 -10.54 -29.31
CA LEU A 458 -10.79 -11.37 -29.99
C LEU A 458 -12.04 -11.55 -29.12
N THR A 459 -11.85 -11.81 -27.83
CA THR A 459 -12.93 -11.89 -26.84
C THR A 459 -13.62 -10.54 -26.72
N ALA A 460 -12.88 -9.42 -26.65
CA ALA A 460 -13.47 -8.08 -26.61
C ALA A 460 -14.39 -7.82 -27.82
N MET A 461 -13.93 -8.14 -29.03
CA MET A 461 -14.72 -8.00 -30.26
C MET A 461 -15.97 -8.88 -30.24
N THR A 462 -15.84 -10.14 -29.81
CA THR A 462 -16.96 -11.08 -29.71
C THR A 462 -18.01 -10.59 -28.72
N ILE A 463 -17.60 -10.09 -27.55
CA ILE A 463 -18.52 -9.56 -26.53
C ILE A 463 -19.26 -8.32 -27.05
N VAL A 464 -18.56 -7.39 -27.71
CA VAL A 464 -19.22 -6.19 -28.28
C VAL A 464 -20.20 -6.58 -29.40
N LYS A 465 -19.84 -7.54 -30.26
CA LYS A 465 -20.77 -8.09 -31.27
C LYS A 465 -21.97 -8.76 -30.62
N SER A 466 -21.76 -9.53 -29.54
CA SER A 466 -22.83 -10.17 -28.77
C SER A 466 -23.75 -9.14 -28.13
N LEU A 467 -23.21 -8.04 -27.59
CA LEU A 467 -24.01 -6.93 -27.06
C LEU A 467 -24.89 -6.33 -28.15
N ARG A 468 -24.31 -6.01 -29.31
CA ARG A 468 -25.05 -5.48 -30.45
C ARG A 468 -26.18 -6.42 -30.87
N ASN A 469 -25.90 -7.71 -31.02
CA ASN A 469 -26.90 -8.71 -31.39
C ASN A 469 -28.01 -8.81 -30.35
N SER A 470 -27.67 -8.77 -29.06
CA SER A 470 -28.65 -8.79 -27.97
C SER A 470 -29.56 -7.57 -28.02
N LEU A 471 -29.01 -6.37 -28.23
CA LEU A 471 -29.80 -5.14 -28.36
C LEU A 471 -30.68 -5.14 -29.61
N ILE A 472 -30.19 -5.67 -30.74
CA ILE A 472 -30.99 -5.85 -31.96
C ILE A 472 -32.13 -6.85 -31.72
N SER A 473 -31.86 -7.96 -31.03
CA SER A 473 -32.88 -8.94 -30.65
C SER A 473 -33.95 -8.30 -29.76
N MET A 474 -33.55 -7.55 -28.72
CA MET A 474 -34.49 -6.85 -27.84
C MET A 474 -35.37 -5.83 -28.57
N ARG A 475 -34.84 -5.22 -29.64
CA ARG A 475 -35.59 -4.25 -30.46
C ARG A 475 -36.55 -4.93 -31.44
N ASN A 476 -36.12 -6.01 -32.09
CA ASN A 476 -36.84 -6.59 -33.22
C ASN A 476 -37.80 -7.71 -32.81
N ASP A 477 -37.50 -8.45 -31.73
CA ASP A 477 -38.33 -9.55 -31.25
C ASP A 477 -39.61 -9.01 -30.55
N PRO A 478 -40.80 -9.25 -31.13
CA PRO A 478 -42.06 -8.80 -30.56
C PRO A 478 -42.31 -9.36 -29.15
N GLU A 479 -41.88 -10.59 -28.88
CA GLU A 479 -42.19 -11.29 -27.64
C GLU A 479 -41.38 -10.72 -26.47
N ILE A 480 -40.14 -10.29 -26.73
CA ILE A 480 -39.32 -9.60 -25.72
C ILE A 480 -39.99 -8.28 -25.33
N PHE A 481 -40.40 -7.47 -26.31
CA PHE A 481 -41.09 -6.21 -26.03
C PHE A 481 -42.40 -6.45 -25.26
N ARG A 482 -43.20 -7.42 -25.71
CA ARG A 482 -44.46 -7.79 -25.07
C ARG A 482 -44.27 -8.22 -23.62
N SER A 483 -43.22 -8.99 -23.32
CA SER A 483 -42.89 -9.38 -21.95
C SER A 483 -42.58 -8.16 -21.08
N VAL A 484 -41.75 -7.23 -21.59
CA VAL A 484 -41.40 -6.01 -20.85
C VAL A 484 -42.62 -5.10 -20.66
N PHE A 485 -43.49 -5.01 -21.66
CA PHE A 485 -44.72 -4.24 -21.58
C PHE A 485 -45.70 -4.83 -20.56
N LYS A 486 -45.88 -6.16 -20.53
CA LYS A 486 -46.70 -6.83 -19.51
C LYS A 486 -46.21 -6.56 -18.09
N ASP A 487 -44.88 -6.59 -17.87
CA ASP A 487 -44.32 -6.24 -16.56
C ASP A 487 -44.60 -4.78 -16.19
N CYS A 488 -44.54 -3.87 -17.17
CA CYS A 488 -44.92 -2.47 -16.99
C CYS A 488 -46.41 -2.32 -16.67
N GLU A 489 -47.31 -3.04 -17.35
CA GLU A 489 -48.75 -3.02 -17.08
C GLU A 489 -49.05 -3.51 -15.66
N LYS A 490 -48.38 -4.58 -15.24
CA LYS A 490 -48.49 -5.10 -13.87
C LYS A 490 -48.06 -4.05 -12.85
N MET A 491 -46.91 -3.41 -13.03
CA MET A 491 -46.45 -2.36 -12.12
C MET A 491 -47.38 -1.13 -12.14
N CYS A 492 -47.94 -0.75 -13.30
CA CYS A 492 -48.94 0.31 -13.39
C CYS A 492 -50.20 -0.05 -12.61
N ALA A 493 -50.70 -1.29 -12.71
CA ALA A 493 -51.87 -1.77 -11.99
C ALA A 493 -51.64 -1.77 -10.47
N GLU A 494 -50.48 -2.26 -10.01
CA GLU A 494 -50.11 -2.27 -8.58
C GLU A 494 -50.04 -0.86 -7.98
N ASN A 495 -49.73 0.15 -8.79
CA ASN A 495 -49.57 1.54 -8.35
C ASN A 495 -50.71 2.46 -8.82
N ASN A 496 -51.85 1.91 -9.26
CA ASN A 496 -53.01 2.66 -9.75
C ASN A 496 -52.67 3.73 -10.82
N THR A 497 -51.68 3.45 -11.66
CA THR A 497 -51.22 4.36 -12.71
C THR A 497 -51.99 4.11 -14.00
N PRO A 498 -52.72 5.11 -14.55
CA PRO A 498 -53.48 4.93 -15.77
C PRO A 498 -52.55 4.84 -16.99
N ILE A 499 -52.76 3.83 -17.83
CA ILE A 499 -52.09 3.71 -19.13
C ILE A 499 -52.78 4.67 -20.11
N PRO A 500 -52.06 5.61 -20.74
CA PRO A 500 -52.67 6.57 -21.65
C PRO A 500 -53.29 5.89 -22.87
N PRO A 501 -54.49 6.30 -23.31
CA PRO A 501 -55.10 5.76 -24.52
C PRO A 501 -54.27 6.12 -25.76
N VAL A 502 -54.39 5.30 -26.81
CA VAL A 502 -53.72 5.54 -28.09
C VAL A 502 -54.15 6.89 -28.65
N LYS A 503 -53.18 7.76 -28.91
CA LYS A 503 -53.44 9.05 -29.57
C LYS A 503 -53.74 8.81 -31.06
N LYS A 504 -55.02 8.82 -31.43
CA LYS A 504 -55.45 8.91 -32.84
C LYS A 504 -55.13 10.33 -33.34
N ARG A 505 -54.09 10.48 -34.17
CA ARG A 505 -53.85 11.76 -34.87
C ARG A 505 -55.01 12.01 -35.83
N LYS A 506 -55.67 13.17 -35.73
CA LYS A 506 -56.59 13.63 -36.76
C LYS A 506 -55.77 14.01 -38.00
N PRO A 507 -56.08 13.52 -39.21
CA PRO A 507 -55.38 13.93 -40.41
C PRO A 507 -55.58 15.43 -40.63
N THR A 508 -54.50 16.14 -40.95
CA THR A 508 -54.62 17.44 -41.63
C THR A 508 -55.17 17.18 -43.01
N VAL A 509 -56.39 17.67 -43.26
CA VAL A 509 -57.05 17.56 -44.56
C VAL A 509 -56.30 18.48 -45.53
N HIS A 510 -55.32 17.94 -46.25
CA HIS A 510 -54.91 18.54 -47.51
C HIS A 510 -55.70 17.84 -48.62
N PHE A 511 -56.45 18.64 -49.37
CA PHE A 511 -57.05 18.26 -50.64
C PHE A 511 -55.89 18.03 -51.62
N ASP A 512 -55.37 16.82 -51.70
CA ASP A 512 -54.76 16.28 -52.92
C ASP A 512 -54.65 14.75 -52.77
N GLU A 513 -55.11 14.08 -53.82
CA GLU A 513 -55.33 12.65 -53.91
C GLU A 513 -54.00 11.86 -53.90
N GLY A 514 -53.98 10.72 -53.18
CA GLY A 514 -53.06 9.61 -53.48
C GLY A 514 -51.78 9.46 -52.65
N ALA A 515 -51.85 9.48 -51.30
CA ALA A 515 -50.75 9.01 -50.43
C ALA A 515 -51.24 7.93 -49.43
N PRO A 516 -50.42 6.92 -49.10
CA PRO A 516 -50.89 5.67 -48.48
C PRO A 516 -51.44 5.89 -47.07
N SER A 517 -52.46 5.09 -46.74
CA SER A 517 -53.16 5.01 -45.45
C SER A 517 -52.23 5.20 -44.24
N GLN A 518 -52.56 6.16 -43.37
CA GLN A 518 -51.93 6.26 -42.05
C GLN A 518 -52.19 4.96 -41.25
N HIS A 519 -51.13 4.36 -40.72
CA HIS A 519 -51.23 3.22 -39.81
C HIS A 519 -51.90 3.67 -38.50
N HIS A 520 -53.06 3.10 -38.17
CA HIS A 520 -53.68 3.25 -36.86
C HIS A 520 -53.17 2.16 -35.92
N PHE A 521 -52.82 2.53 -34.69
CA PHE A 521 -52.48 1.55 -33.65
C PHE A 521 -53.73 1.14 -32.90
N ASP A 522 -53.94 -0.15 -32.70
CA ASP A 522 -55.09 -0.68 -31.97
C ASP A 522 -54.83 -0.72 -30.47
N THR A 523 -53.57 -0.86 -30.07
CA THR A 523 -53.15 -0.91 -28.67
C THR A 523 -52.03 0.08 -28.34
N LYS A 524 -51.91 0.41 -27.05
CA LYS A 524 -50.79 1.23 -26.55
C LYS A 524 -49.45 0.49 -26.66
N GLU A 525 -49.48 -0.85 -26.58
CA GLU A 525 -48.33 -1.73 -26.83
C GLU A 525 -47.77 -1.51 -28.24
N GLU A 526 -48.63 -1.54 -29.27
CA GLU A 526 -48.20 -1.33 -30.66
C GLU A 526 -47.67 0.09 -30.89
N GLN A 527 -48.27 1.09 -30.25
CA GLN A 527 -47.83 2.48 -30.36
C GLN A 527 -46.43 2.71 -29.74
N GLU A 528 -46.15 2.12 -28.58
CA GLU A 528 -44.86 2.30 -27.88
C GLU A 528 -43.75 1.40 -28.44
N ARG A 529 -44.11 0.38 -29.23
CA ARG A 529 -43.14 -0.50 -29.90
C ARG A 529 -42.45 0.17 -31.10
N ILE A 530 -43.14 1.08 -31.78
CA ILE A 530 -42.64 1.86 -32.94
C ILE A 530 -41.94 3.12 -32.45
#